data_AF-X7ZBS6-F1
#
_entry.id   AF-X7ZBS6-F1
#
_cell.length_a   1.000
_cell.length_b   1.000
_cell.length_c   1.000
_cell.angle_alpha   90.00
_cell.angle_beta   90.00
_cell.angle_gamma   90.00
#
_symmetry.space_group_name_H-M   'P 1'
#
loop_
_entity.id
_entity.type
_entity.pdbx_description
1 polymer ?
#
loop_
_entity_poly.entity_id
_entity_poly.type
_entity_poly.pdbx_seq_one_letter_code
_entity_poly.pdbx_strand_id
1 'polypeptide(L)'
;MVTELTVLEVAELIRALADSGSTIEFGPPAVDDPPRRCPDITLARRRLGWWPRVDHRTGLSRTLQWLRMTPDHSRRVPAREPLAT
;
A
#
# COMPACT_ATOMS: atom_id res chain seq x y z
N MET A 1 3.38 -17.93 4.14
CA MET A 1 1.90 -17.80 4.14
C MET A 1 1.55 -16.57 3.32
N VAL A 2 0.43 -16.59 2.59
CA VAL A 2 -0.11 -15.36 2.00
C VAL A 2 -0.79 -14.62 3.14
N THR A 3 -0.37 -13.38 3.42
CA THR A 3 -0.92 -12.58 4.51
C THR A 3 -1.70 -11.43 3.90
N GLU A 4 -2.98 -11.32 4.21
CA GLU A 4 -3.79 -10.15 3.88
C GLU A 4 -3.47 -9.03 4.88
N LEU A 5 -3.53 -7.78 4.42
CA LEU A 5 -3.39 -6.59 5.25
C LEU A 5 -4.61 -5.70 5.06
N THR A 6 -5.03 -5.05 6.13
CA THR A 6 -5.97 -3.92 6.10
C THR A 6 -5.30 -2.69 5.48
N VAL A 7 -6.11 -1.72 5.04
CA VAL A 7 -5.59 -0.44 4.53
C VAL A 7 -4.81 0.32 5.61
N LEU A 8 -5.24 0.23 6.88
CA LEU A 8 -4.56 0.86 8.01
C LEU A 8 -3.15 0.26 8.22
N GLU A 9 -3.03 -1.07 8.23
CA GLU A 9 -1.73 -1.73 8.38
C GLU A 9 -0.77 -1.37 7.24
N VAL A 10 -1.27 -1.24 6.01
CA VAL A 10 -0.47 -0.79 4.87
C VAL A 10 -0.01 0.67 5.07
N ALA A 11 -0.90 1.57 5.51
CA ALA A 11 -0.57 2.97 5.76
C ALA A 11 0.47 3.12 6.88
N GLU A 12 0.31 2.39 7.98
CA GLU A 12 1.26 2.37 9.10
C GLU A 12 2.62 1.81 8.69
N LEU A 13 2.65 0.73 7.91
CA LEU A 13 3.88 0.14 7.39
C LEU A 13 4.62 1.10 6.47
N ILE A 14 3.92 1.79 5.57
CA ILE A 14 4.51 2.82 4.72
C ILE A 14 5.08 3.96 5.56
N ARG A 15 4.32 4.47 6.54
CA ARG A 15 4.78 5.55 7.43
C ARG A 15 6.07 5.17 8.16
N ALA A 16 6.12 3.94 8.70
CA ALA A 16 7.30 3.42 9.40
C ALA A 16 8.50 3.24 8.47
N LEU A 17 8.31 2.66 7.27
CA LEU A 17 9.40 2.44 6.31
C LEU A 17 9.93 3.74 5.68
N ALA A 18 9.06 4.74 5.52
CA ALA A 18 9.43 6.05 4.99
C ALA A 18 10.09 6.96 6.03
N ASP A 19 10.03 6.59 7.31
CA ASP A 19 10.39 7.45 8.45
C ASP A 19 9.63 8.78 8.40
N SER A 20 8.30 8.69 8.18
CA SER A 20 7.44 9.85 7.95
C SER A 20 6.65 10.25 9.18
N GLY A 21 6.55 11.55 9.44
CA GLY A 21 5.65 12.14 10.44
C GLY A 21 4.22 12.38 9.96
N SER A 22 3.83 11.88 8.77
CA SER A 22 2.47 12.09 8.22
C SER A 22 1.38 11.53 9.15
N THR A 23 0.32 12.32 9.34
CA THR A 23 -0.92 11.89 10.00
C THR A 23 -1.70 10.94 9.11
N ILE A 24 -2.34 9.93 9.71
CA ILE A 24 -3.29 9.04 9.03
C ILE A 24 -4.69 9.55 9.34
N GLU A 25 -5.45 9.90 8.31
CA GLU A 25 -6.83 10.38 8.43
C GLU A 25 -7.79 9.37 7.79
N PHE A 26 -8.96 9.19 8.40
CA PHE A 26 -10.01 8.31 7.88
C PHE A 26 -11.02 9.12 7.08
N GLY A 27 -11.28 8.69 5.85
CA GLY A 27 -12.28 9.29 4.96
C GLY A 27 -13.46 8.35 4.70
N PRO A 28 -14.46 8.82 3.93
CA PRO A 28 -15.54 7.96 3.47
C PRO A 28 -14.98 6.84 2.56
N PRO A 29 -15.63 5.67 2.54
CA PRO A 29 -15.23 4.58 1.65
C PRO A 29 -15.39 4.99 0.17
N ALA A 30 -14.53 4.46 -0.69
CA ALA A 30 -14.71 4.60 -2.13
C ALA A 30 -15.91 3.76 -2.60
N VAL A 31 -16.77 4.35 -3.44
CA VAL A 31 -18.08 3.79 -3.84
C VAL A 31 -17.97 2.38 -4.44
N ASP A 32 -16.89 2.09 -5.16
CA ASP A 32 -16.69 0.82 -5.88
C ASP A 32 -15.55 -0.04 -5.33
N ASP A 33 -15.02 0.28 -4.14
CA ASP A 33 -13.94 -0.53 -3.56
C ASP A 33 -14.53 -1.67 -2.71
N PRO A 34 -14.32 -2.95 -3.09
CA PRO A 34 -14.75 -4.07 -2.30
C PRO A 34 -14.03 -4.05 -0.95
N PRO A 35 -14.73 -4.39 0.15
CA PRO A 35 -14.19 -4.29 1.50
C PRO A 35 -13.04 -5.27 1.79
N ARG A 36 -12.83 -6.28 0.93
CA ARG A 36 -11.82 -7.31 1.11
C ARG A 36 -11.31 -7.85 -0.24
N ARG A 37 -10.00 -8.06 -0.36
CA ARG A 37 -9.36 -8.67 -1.54
C ARG A 37 -8.26 -9.64 -1.11
N CYS A 38 -8.59 -10.94 -1.09
CA CYS A 38 -7.65 -12.01 -0.78
C CYS A 38 -7.77 -13.14 -1.83
N PRO A 39 -6.96 -13.12 -2.90
CA PRO A 39 -7.04 -14.12 -3.95
C PRO A 39 -6.53 -15.50 -3.48
N ASP A 40 -7.29 -16.55 -3.76
CA ASP A 40 -6.81 -17.93 -3.64
C ASP A 40 -5.85 -18.25 -4.80
N ILE A 41 -4.58 -18.43 -4.47
CA ILE A 41 -3.50 -18.73 -5.43
C ILE A 41 -3.24 -20.24 -5.61
N THR A 42 -4.11 -21.11 -5.08
CA THR A 42 -3.93 -22.57 -5.12
C THR A 42 -3.76 -23.11 -6.54
N LEU A 43 -4.48 -22.55 -7.52
CA LEU A 43 -4.34 -22.96 -8.92
C LEU A 43 -2.94 -22.64 -9.49
N ALA A 44 -2.45 -21.42 -9.28
CA ALA A 44 -1.12 -21.00 -9.72
C ALA A 44 -0.02 -21.85 -9.06
N ARG A 45 -0.16 -22.15 -7.76
CA ARG A 45 0.76 -23.04 -7.04
C ARG A 45 0.80 -24.44 -7.66
N ARG A 46 -0.37 -25.04 -7.92
CA ARG A 46 -0.46 -26.42 -8.43
C ARG A 46 -0.04 -26.55 -9.90
N ARG A 47 -0.39 -25.58 -10.74
CA ARG A 47 -0.20 -25.68 -12.20
C ARG A 47 1.11 -25.07 -12.68
N LEU A 48 1.58 -24.03 -12.00
CA LEU A 48 2.76 -23.27 -12.41
C LEU A 48 3.94 -23.44 -11.45
N GLY A 49 3.73 -24.11 -10.29
CA GLY A 49 4.72 -24.09 -9.22
C GLY A 49 5.01 -22.67 -8.75
N TRP A 50 4.07 -21.74 -8.90
CA TRP A 50 4.30 -20.33 -8.61
C TRP A 50 3.82 -19.96 -7.21
N TRP A 51 4.60 -19.13 -6.52
CA TRP A 51 4.21 -18.50 -5.26
C TRP A 51 4.93 -17.16 -5.08
N PRO A 52 4.36 -16.19 -4.32
CA PRO A 52 5.02 -14.94 -4.02
C PRO A 52 6.31 -15.19 -3.23
N ARG A 53 7.41 -14.58 -3.68
CA ARG A 53 8.75 -14.69 -3.06
C ARG A 53 9.16 -13.43 -2.31
N VAL A 54 8.43 -12.34 -2.51
CA VAL A 54 8.68 -11.03 -1.90
C VAL A 54 7.53 -10.75 -0.94
N ASP A 55 7.84 -10.55 0.33
CA ASP A 55 6.87 -10.12 1.33
C ASP A 55 6.57 -8.61 1.21
N HIS A 56 5.50 -8.18 1.89
CA HIS A 56 5.01 -6.81 1.85
C HIS A 56 6.06 -5.78 2.23
N ARG A 57 6.81 -6.03 3.31
CA ARG A 57 7.83 -5.11 3.83
C ARG A 57 8.97 -4.95 2.83
N THR A 58 9.47 -6.06 2.29
CA THR A 58 10.53 -6.06 1.28
C THR A 58 10.09 -5.34 0.00
N GLY A 59 8.88 -5.63 -0.49
CA GLY A 59 8.31 -4.99 -1.68
C GLY A 59 8.18 -3.47 -1.50
N LEU A 60 7.53 -3.03 -0.42
CA LEU A 60 7.34 -1.61 -0.12
C LEU A 60 8.67 -0.87 0.09
N SER A 61 9.64 -1.49 0.76
CA SER A 61 10.97 -0.89 0.96
C SER A 61 11.68 -0.62 -0.38
N ARG A 62 11.60 -1.55 -1.34
CA ARG A 62 12.15 -1.38 -2.69
C ARG A 62 11.43 -0.28 -3.46
N THR A 63 10.10 -0.21 -3.35
CA THR A 63 9.31 0.87 -3.97
C THR A 63 9.71 2.24 -3.42
N LEU A 64 9.85 2.38 -2.10
CA LEU A 64 10.30 3.62 -1.46
C LEU A 64 11.72 4.01 -1.88
N GLN A 65 12.63 3.04 -1.99
CA GLN A 65 13.97 3.27 -2.49
C GLN A 65 13.94 3.80 -3.93
N TRP A 66 13.14 3.18 -4.81
CA TRP A 66 12.99 3.62 -6.19
C TRP A 66 12.42 5.05 -6.29
N LEU A 67 11.41 5.39 -5.49
CA LEU A 67 10.85 6.74 -5.41
C LEU A 67 11.89 7.78 -4.96
N ARG A 68 12.74 7.46 -3.98
CA ARG A 68 13.84 8.34 -3.54
C ARG A 68 14.87 8.59 -4.64
N MET A 69 15.10 7.60 -5.50
CA MET A 69 16.08 7.66 -6.60
C MET A 69 15.52 8.27 -7.89
N THR A 70 14.19 8.41 -8.00
CA THR A 70 13.52 8.92 -9.20
C THR A 70 12.70 10.17 -8.83
N PRO A 71 13.36 11.32 -8.57
CA PRO A 71 12.64 12.54 -8.25
C PRO A 71 11.94 13.06 -9.51
N ASP A 72 10.60 13.12 -9.43
CA ASP A 72 9.62 13.84 -10.26
C ASP A 72 8.80 13.03 -11.28
N HIS A 73 7.47 13.09 -11.11
CA HIS A 73 6.47 13.16 -12.19
C HIS A 73 5.16 13.84 -11.69
N SER A 74 5.14 15.17 -11.62
CA SER A 74 3.94 16.03 -11.72
C SER A 74 2.75 15.81 -10.76
N ARG A 75 2.83 16.36 -9.54
CA ARG A 75 1.84 17.27 -8.88
C ARG A 75 2.24 17.43 -7.42
N ARG A 76 2.58 18.65 -7.00
CA ARG A 76 2.33 19.03 -5.60
C ARG A 76 0.82 19.04 -5.45
N VAL A 77 0.26 18.10 -4.68
CA VAL A 77 -1.13 18.25 -4.22
C VAL A 77 -1.09 19.44 -3.26
N PRO A 78 -1.79 20.56 -3.53
CA PRO A 78 -1.90 21.62 -2.54
C PRO A 78 -2.46 21.03 -1.26
N ALA A 79 -2.01 21.51 -0.10
CA ALA A 79 -2.56 21.08 1.18
C ALA A 79 -4.10 21.13 1.10
N ARG A 80 -4.77 20.02 1.43
CA ARG A 80 -6.23 20.01 1.53
C ARG A 80 -6.62 21.09 2.55
N GLU A 81 -7.51 22.00 2.17
CA GLU A 81 -8.17 22.87 3.15
C GLU A 81 -8.84 21.98 4.22
N PRO A 82 -8.80 22.36 5.50
CA PRO A 82 -9.44 21.58 6.55
C PRO A 82 -10.92 21.42 6.22
N LEU A 83 -11.42 20.18 6.35
CA LEU A 83 -12.84 19.88 6.22
C LEU A 83 -13.60 20.77 7.21
N ALA A 84 -14.44 21.67 6.70
CA ALA A 84 -15.30 22.48 7.55
C ALA A 84 -16.20 21.55 8.38
N THR A 85 -16.21 21.76 9.70
CA THR A 85 -17.00 21.05 10.71
C THR A 85 -18.50 21.08 10.41
#